data_AF-A0A3D3MMQ0-F1
#
_entry.id   AF-A0A3D3MMQ0-F1
#
_cell.length_a   1.000
_cell.length_b   1.000
_cell.length_c   1.000
_cell.angle_alpha   90.00
_cell.angle_beta   90.00
_cell.angle_gamma   90.00
#
_symmetry.space_group_name_H-M   'P 1'
#
loop_
_entity.id
_entity.type
_entity.pdbx_description
1 polymer ?
#
loop_
_entity_poly.entity_id
_entity_poly.type
_entity_poly.pdbx_seq_one_letter_code
_entity_poly.pdbx_strand_id
1 'polypeptide(L)'
;MISANMAIARVGINTPNPKGMFHLDGKKNNETSGNVSPVNQADDVVMTADCFVEIGNNTPATSLDIKTSGTSAAPVSGIKITDGAQNENYVLTSDANGNGLWKPIRLTVERGVNGPGIDLSFTGTTGVYQYTGSYIDLPTLPCNSLLFLQEQY
;
A
#
# COMPACT_ATOMS: atom_id res chain seq x y z
N MET A 1 -14.10 -32.58 41.59
CA MET A 1 -13.91 -31.41 40.69
C MET A 1 -14.45 -31.80 39.31
N ILE A 2 -15.44 -31.07 38.79
CA ILE A 2 -15.80 -31.17 37.38
C ILE A 2 -14.81 -30.30 36.61
N SER A 3 -14.00 -30.93 35.77
CA SER A 3 -13.23 -30.22 34.75
C SER A 3 -14.15 -30.00 33.55
N ALA A 4 -14.42 -28.74 33.21
CA ALA A 4 -15.07 -28.39 31.95
C ALA A 4 -13.95 -28.07 30.93
N ASN A 5 -13.71 -28.98 29.99
CA ASN A 5 -12.84 -28.70 28.85
C ASN A 5 -13.59 -27.77 27.88
N MET A 6 -13.27 -26.48 27.90
CA MET A 6 -13.71 -25.58 26.83
C MET A 6 -12.97 -25.97 25.54
N ALA A 7 -13.65 -26.72 24.66
CA ALA A 7 -13.15 -26.97 23.33
C ALA A 7 -13.26 -25.69 22.51
N ILE A 8 -12.14 -25.05 22.20
CA ILE A 8 -12.10 -23.98 21.20
C ILE A 8 -12.28 -24.67 19.85
N ALA A 9 -13.50 -24.66 19.32
CA ALA A 9 -13.77 -25.18 17.99
C ALA A 9 -13.18 -24.24 16.94
N ARG A 10 -12.24 -24.74 16.15
CA ARG A 10 -11.74 -24.08 14.94
C ARG A 10 -12.36 -24.77 13.73
N VAL A 11 -12.66 -24.01 12.69
CA VAL A 11 -13.16 -24.58 11.44
C VAL A 11 -11.97 -24.81 10.50
N GLY A 12 -11.70 -26.07 10.20
CA GLY A 12 -10.74 -26.48 9.19
C GLY A 12 -11.45 -27.07 7.97
N ILE A 13 -11.07 -26.63 6.78
CA ILE A 13 -11.44 -27.29 5.52
C ILE A 13 -10.14 -27.79 4.90
N ASN A 14 -10.08 -29.10 4.63
CA ASN A 14 -8.91 -29.81 4.10
C ASN A 14 -7.63 -29.73 4.94
N THR A 15 -7.64 -29.06 6.08
CA THR A 15 -6.50 -29.04 7.02
C THR A 15 -6.86 -29.79 8.30
N PRO A 16 -6.05 -30.78 8.74
CA PRO A 16 -6.20 -31.40 10.05
C PRO A 16 -5.73 -30.50 11.20
N ASN A 17 -5.07 -29.38 10.89
CA ASN A 17 -4.38 -28.53 11.85
C ASN A 17 -4.74 -27.04 11.66
N PRO A 18 -5.99 -26.63 11.96
CA PRO A 18 -6.42 -25.25 11.77
C PRO A 18 -5.60 -24.26 12.60
N LYS A 19 -5.07 -23.20 11.96
CA LYS A 19 -4.21 -22.20 12.60
C LYS A 19 -4.96 -20.98 13.10
N GLY A 20 -6.05 -20.63 12.43
CA GLY A 20 -6.98 -19.56 12.84
C GLY A 20 -8.32 -20.09 13.33
N MET A 21 -9.28 -19.16 13.45
CA MET A 21 -10.69 -19.49 13.69
C MET A 21 -11.30 -20.21 12.48
N PHE A 22 -10.85 -19.85 11.27
CA PHE A 22 -11.14 -20.51 10.01
C PHE A 22 -9.83 -20.76 9.25
N HIS A 23 -9.62 -21.97 8.75
CA HIS A 23 -8.44 -22.35 7.98
C HIS A 23 -8.88 -23.23 6.79
N LEU A 24 -8.69 -22.72 5.57
CA LEU A 24 -8.90 -23.45 4.32
C LEU A 24 -7.55 -23.79 3.70
N ASP A 25 -7.37 -25.05 3.34
CA ASP A 25 -6.17 -25.56 2.68
C ASP A 25 -6.53 -26.10 1.28
N GLY A 26 -5.92 -25.54 0.25
CA GLY A 26 -6.22 -25.89 -1.13
C GLY A 26 -5.73 -27.29 -1.51
N LYS A 27 -4.54 -27.69 -1.07
CA LYS A 27 -3.90 -28.95 -1.48
C LYS A 27 -4.00 -30.07 -0.45
N LYS A 28 -4.59 -29.82 0.72
CA LYS A 28 -4.70 -30.77 1.83
C LYS A 28 -3.33 -31.29 2.28
N ASN A 29 -2.32 -30.43 2.26
CA ASN A 29 -0.92 -30.78 2.52
C ASN A 29 -0.42 -30.28 3.88
N ASN A 30 -1.27 -29.62 4.66
CA ASN A 30 -0.91 -29.16 5.99
C ASN A 30 -0.51 -30.29 6.95
N GLU A 31 0.51 -29.99 7.74
CA GLU A 31 1.04 -30.84 8.79
C GLU A 31 -0.07 -31.21 9.79
N THR A 32 -0.13 -32.48 10.22
CA THR A 32 -1.19 -32.97 11.11
C THR A 32 -1.23 -32.26 12.48
N SER A 33 -0.10 -31.71 12.91
CA SER A 33 0.03 -30.95 14.15
C SER A 33 1.25 -30.02 14.08
N GLY A 34 1.46 -29.18 15.09
CA GLY A 34 2.60 -28.24 15.10
C GLY A 34 2.42 -27.11 14.09
N ASN A 35 3.49 -26.38 13.76
CA ASN A 35 3.40 -25.26 12.81
C ASN A 35 3.25 -25.76 11.37
N VAL A 36 2.51 -25.00 10.55
CA VAL A 36 2.43 -25.24 9.11
C VAL A 36 3.66 -24.66 8.44
N SER A 37 4.35 -25.44 7.60
CA SER A 37 5.54 -24.96 6.89
C SER A 37 5.18 -23.85 5.89
N PRO A 38 6.09 -22.90 5.60
CA PRO A 38 5.81 -21.83 4.63
C PRO A 38 5.45 -22.33 3.22
N VAL A 39 5.85 -23.55 2.87
CA VAL A 39 5.56 -24.17 1.56
C VAL A 39 4.11 -24.67 1.51
N ASN A 40 3.63 -25.30 2.59
CA ASN A 40 2.25 -25.77 2.68
C ASN A 40 1.29 -24.60 2.87
N GLN A 41 1.67 -23.63 3.71
CA GLN A 41 0.86 -22.41 3.92
C GLN A 41 0.63 -21.62 2.62
N ALA A 42 1.48 -21.77 1.61
CA ALA A 42 1.38 -21.01 0.37
C ALA A 42 0.06 -21.23 -0.41
N ASP A 43 -0.68 -22.29 -0.10
CA ASP A 43 -2.00 -22.57 -0.69
C ASP A 43 -3.17 -22.47 0.30
N ASP A 44 -2.94 -21.81 1.44
CA ASP A 44 -3.92 -21.65 2.51
C ASP A 44 -4.56 -20.25 2.54
N VAL A 45 -5.78 -20.21 3.09
CA VAL A 45 -6.47 -19.00 3.54
C VAL A 45 -6.84 -19.16 5.00
N VAL A 46 -6.43 -18.22 5.85
CA VAL A 46 -6.67 -18.27 7.30
C VAL A 46 -7.31 -16.98 7.77
N MET A 47 -8.33 -17.11 8.63
CA MET A 47 -8.85 -16.01 9.43
C MET A 47 -8.42 -16.19 10.89
N THR A 48 -7.66 -15.24 11.42
CA THR A 48 -7.13 -15.28 12.79
C THR A 48 -8.17 -14.81 13.82
N ALA A 49 -7.88 -15.00 15.11
CA ALA A 49 -8.73 -14.49 16.20
C ALA A 49 -8.78 -12.95 16.27
N ASP A 50 -7.74 -12.29 15.77
CA ASP A 50 -7.63 -10.82 15.72
C ASP A 50 -8.27 -10.23 14.45
N CYS A 51 -9.11 -11.01 13.76
CA CYS A 51 -9.79 -10.65 12.52
C CYS A 51 -8.86 -10.31 11.35
N PHE A 52 -7.64 -10.88 11.32
CA PHE A 52 -6.79 -10.81 10.15
C PHE A 52 -7.16 -11.92 9.17
N VAL A 53 -7.16 -11.60 7.88
CA VAL A 53 -7.29 -12.56 6.79
C VAL A 53 -5.95 -12.65 6.09
N GLU A 54 -5.39 -13.85 6.05
CA GLU A 54 -4.15 -14.11 5.34
C GLU A 54 -4.36 -15.11 4.21
N ILE A 55 -3.62 -14.89 3.12
CA ILE A 55 -3.57 -15.78 1.96
C ILE A 55 -2.10 -16.10 1.71
N GLY A 56 -1.72 -17.37 1.81
CA GLY A 56 -0.35 -17.79 1.56
C GLY A 56 0.65 -17.43 2.67
N ASN A 57 0.20 -16.84 3.78
CA ASN A 57 1.04 -16.32 4.87
C ASN A 57 0.72 -17.01 6.21
N ASN A 58 1.68 -16.98 7.14
CA ASN A 58 1.61 -17.57 8.49
C ASN A 58 1.65 -16.50 9.60
N THR A 59 2.08 -15.29 9.24
CA THR A 59 2.36 -14.19 10.17
C THR A 59 1.85 -12.90 9.52
N PRO A 60 0.54 -12.63 9.60
CA PRO A 60 -0.04 -11.46 8.97
C PRO A 60 0.41 -10.19 9.68
N ALA A 61 0.87 -9.20 8.93
CA ALA A 61 1.29 -7.90 9.45
C ALA A 61 0.14 -6.89 9.52
N THR A 62 -0.97 -7.14 8.82
CA THR A 62 -2.14 -6.26 8.72
C THR A 62 -3.42 -7.08 8.53
N SER A 63 -4.57 -6.40 8.53
CA SER A 63 -5.89 -7.04 8.47
C SER A 63 -6.14 -7.89 7.22
N LEU A 64 -5.51 -7.54 6.08
CA LEU A 64 -5.48 -8.38 4.88
C LEU A 64 -4.02 -8.49 4.41
N ASP A 65 -3.44 -9.67 4.52
CA ASP A 65 -2.05 -9.93 4.16
C ASP A 65 -1.99 -11.03 3.08
N ILE A 66 -1.44 -10.70 1.91
CA ILE A 66 -1.38 -11.61 0.77
C ILE A 66 0.09 -11.85 0.43
N LYS A 67 0.54 -13.09 0.61
CA LYS A 67 1.87 -13.53 0.20
C LYS A 67 1.76 -14.40 -1.04
N THR A 68 2.33 -13.93 -2.15
CA THR A 68 2.39 -14.73 -3.38
C THR A 68 3.66 -15.56 -3.44
N SER A 69 3.72 -16.50 -4.38
CA SER A 69 4.96 -17.23 -4.73
C SER A 69 5.96 -16.38 -5.50
N GLY A 70 5.64 -15.11 -5.77
CA GLY A 70 6.48 -14.19 -6.51
C GLY A 70 7.79 -13.88 -5.78
N THR A 71 8.82 -13.60 -6.56
CA THR A 71 10.13 -13.14 -6.07
C THR A 71 10.45 -11.77 -6.66
N SER A 72 11.51 -11.11 -6.17
CA SER A 72 11.96 -9.85 -6.77
C SER A 72 12.37 -10.00 -8.25
N ALA A 73 12.79 -11.19 -8.69
CA ALA A 73 13.18 -11.46 -10.07
C ALA A 73 11.98 -11.90 -10.96
N ALA A 74 10.97 -12.50 -10.35
CA ALA A 74 9.76 -12.99 -11.02
C ALA A 74 8.54 -12.70 -10.14
N PRO A 75 8.05 -11.46 -10.12
CA PRO A 75 6.93 -11.07 -9.27
C PRO A 75 5.63 -11.73 -9.75
N VAL A 76 4.75 -12.05 -8.81
CA VAL A 76 3.40 -12.55 -9.04
C VAL A 76 2.44 -11.59 -8.35
N SER A 77 1.53 -10.99 -9.12
CA SER A 77 0.55 -10.03 -8.59
C SER A 77 -0.36 -10.70 -7.56
N GLY A 78 -0.40 -10.16 -6.35
CA GLY A 78 -1.29 -10.66 -5.29
C GLY A 78 -2.73 -10.14 -5.37
N ILE A 79 -2.96 -9.04 -6.10
CA ILE A 79 -4.26 -8.40 -6.21
C ILE A 79 -4.55 -8.09 -7.67
N LYS A 80 -5.78 -8.39 -8.10
CA LYS A 80 -6.39 -7.92 -9.34
C LYS A 80 -7.78 -7.41 -9.04
N ILE A 81 -8.07 -6.15 -9.39
CA ILE A 81 -9.38 -5.53 -9.22
C ILE A 81 -9.87 -5.12 -10.60
N THR A 82 -11.03 -5.63 -11.01
CA THR A 82 -11.67 -5.33 -12.30
C THR A 82 -13.03 -4.70 -12.02
N ASP A 83 -13.00 -3.41 -11.70
CA ASP A 83 -14.16 -2.61 -11.26
C ASP A 83 -14.74 -1.72 -12.37
N GLY A 84 -14.15 -1.78 -13.58
CA GLY A 84 -14.51 -0.97 -14.75
C GLY A 84 -13.64 0.28 -14.93
N ALA A 85 -12.84 0.66 -13.93
CA ALA A 85 -11.92 1.79 -13.99
C ALA A 85 -10.47 1.39 -14.32
N GLN A 86 -10.14 0.09 -14.30
CA GLN A 86 -8.80 -0.40 -14.63
C GLN A 86 -8.40 -0.05 -16.08
N ASN A 87 -7.17 0.43 -16.26
CA ASN A 87 -6.59 0.74 -17.57
C ASN A 87 -5.05 0.63 -17.52
N GLU A 88 -4.40 0.60 -18.69
CA GLU A 88 -2.93 0.60 -18.78
C GLU A 88 -2.35 1.87 -18.14
N ASN A 89 -1.26 1.73 -17.38
CA ASN A 89 -0.58 2.82 -16.66
C ASN A 89 -1.41 3.53 -15.57
N TYR A 90 -2.52 2.93 -15.12
CA TYR A 90 -3.29 3.45 -13.99
C TYR A 90 -2.77 2.90 -12.66
N VAL A 91 -2.92 3.68 -11.60
CA VAL A 91 -2.57 3.30 -10.23
C VAL A 91 -3.81 3.28 -9.37
N LEU A 92 -3.89 2.34 -8.43
CA LEU A 92 -4.96 2.31 -7.43
C LEU A 92 -4.75 3.50 -6.49
N THR A 93 -5.68 4.45 -6.53
CA THR A 93 -5.59 5.71 -5.77
C THR A 93 -6.73 5.77 -4.77
N SER A 94 -6.44 6.10 -3.51
CA SER A 94 -7.45 6.34 -2.49
C SER A 94 -8.06 7.74 -2.60
N ASP A 95 -9.34 7.86 -2.23
CA ASP A 95 -9.97 9.14 -1.92
C ASP A 95 -9.84 9.51 -0.43
N ALA A 96 -10.46 10.62 -0.01
CA ALA A 96 -10.44 11.08 1.38
C ALA A 96 -11.15 10.14 2.36
N ASN A 97 -11.99 9.22 1.87
CA ASN A 97 -12.68 8.21 2.67
C ASN A 97 -11.96 6.85 2.66
N GLY A 98 -10.82 6.75 1.95
CA GLY A 98 -10.06 5.52 1.82
C GLY A 98 -10.57 4.56 0.74
N ASN A 99 -11.53 4.97 -0.11
CA ASN A 99 -11.98 4.13 -1.22
C ASN A 99 -10.93 4.12 -2.33
N GLY A 100 -10.48 2.93 -2.74
CA GLY A 100 -9.56 2.77 -3.86
C GLY A 100 -10.28 2.74 -5.21
N LEU A 101 -9.80 3.50 -6.18
CA LEU A 101 -10.22 3.41 -7.58
C LEU A 101 -9.00 3.56 -8.50
N TRP A 102 -9.00 2.85 -9.64
CA TRP A 102 -7.98 3.05 -10.66
C TRP A 102 -8.08 4.45 -11.27
N LYS A 103 -6.97 5.18 -11.24
CA LYS A 103 -6.86 6.53 -11.83
C LYS A 103 -5.56 6.65 -12.63
N PRO A 104 -5.52 7.50 -13.68
CA PRO A 104 -4.26 7.78 -14.35
C PRO A 104 -3.27 8.37 -13.35
N ILE A 105 -1.98 8.11 -13.54
CA ILE A 105 -0.92 8.79 -12.78
C ILE A 105 -1.05 10.29 -13.04
N ARG A 106 -1.08 11.10 -11.98
CA ARG A 106 -1.12 12.57 -12.07
C ARG A 106 0.04 13.16 -11.27
N LEU A 107 0.76 14.09 -11.88
CA LEU A 107 1.65 15.00 -11.17
C LEU A 107 0.83 16.25 -10.84
N THR A 108 0.74 16.62 -9.56
CA THR A 108 0.21 17.93 -9.18
C THR A 108 1.31 18.95 -9.44
N VAL A 109 1.13 19.80 -10.46
CA VAL A 109 2.06 20.89 -10.77
C VAL A 109 1.48 22.19 -10.23
N GLU A 110 2.18 22.77 -9.28
CA GLU A 110 1.88 24.11 -8.78
C GLU A 110 2.73 25.08 -9.59
N ARG A 111 2.05 26.01 -10.29
CA ARG A 111 2.74 26.99 -11.12
C ARG A 111 2.82 28.31 -10.35
N GLY A 112 4.03 28.86 -10.27
CA GLY A 112 4.25 30.20 -9.75
C GLY A 112 3.51 31.24 -10.59
N VAL A 113 3.12 32.32 -9.92
CA VAL A 113 2.59 33.52 -10.56
C VAL A 113 3.77 34.45 -10.83
N ASN A 114 3.96 34.81 -12.10
CA ASN A 114 4.90 35.88 -12.44
C ASN A 114 4.34 37.21 -11.93
N GLY A 115 5.13 37.90 -11.10
CA GLY A 115 4.82 39.26 -10.69
C GLY A 115 4.98 40.24 -11.85
N PRO A 116 4.72 41.54 -11.62
CA PRO A 116 4.94 42.58 -12.62
C PRO A 116 6.39 42.65 -13.13
N GLY A 117 7.34 42.01 -12.43
CA GLY A 117 8.75 41.98 -12.80
C GLY A 117 9.44 43.30 -12.47
N ILE A 118 10.77 43.26 -12.46
CA ILE A 118 11.62 44.45 -12.42
C ILE A 118 12.78 44.23 -13.38
N ASP A 119 13.21 45.28 -14.09
CA ASP A 119 14.42 45.23 -14.91
C ASP A 119 15.65 45.25 -14.00
N LEU A 120 16.37 44.13 -13.95
CA LEU A 120 17.64 44.03 -13.24
C LEU A 120 18.74 44.69 -14.09
N SER A 121 19.04 45.95 -13.80
CA SER A 121 20.17 46.65 -14.44
C SER A 121 21.49 45.98 -14.05
N PHE A 122 22.27 45.52 -15.03
CA PHE A 122 23.62 44.93 -14.83
C PHE A 122 24.66 45.92 -14.27
N THR A 123 24.30 47.20 -14.13
CA THR A 123 25.08 48.27 -13.51
C THR A 123 24.84 48.44 -12.01
N GLY A 124 24.00 47.59 -11.39
CA GLY A 124 23.69 47.64 -9.96
C GLY A 124 24.86 47.24 -9.06
N THR A 125 25.09 48.05 -8.02
CA THR A 125 26.02 47.79 -6.91
C THR A 125 25.88 46.38 -6.35
N THR A 126 27.02 45.72 -6.17
CA THR A 126 27.15 44.38 -5.60
C THR A 126 26.40 44.29 -4.26
N GLY A 127 25.54 43.28 -4.09
CA GLY A 127 24.92 42.96 -2.78
C GLY A 127 23.51 43.49 -2.53
N VAL A 128 22.80 44.01 -3.54
CA VAL A 128 21.39 44.41 -3.39
C VAL A 128 20.45 43.30 -3.85
N TYR A 129 19.66 42.75 -2.93
CA TYR A 129 18.56 41.83 -3.24
C TYR A 129 17.35 42.64 -3.73
N GLN A 130 16.78 42.26 -4.88
CA GLN A 130 15.58 42.89 -5.40
C GLN A 130 14.42 41.90 -5.51
N TYR A 131 13.25 42.33 -5.05
CA TYR A 131 12.04 41.52 -5.08
C TYR A 131 11.30 41.75 -6.40
N THR A 132 11.08 40.68 -7.17
CA THR A 132 10.47 40.71 -8.51
C THR A 132 8.94 40.69 -8.48
N GLY A 133 8.33 40.49 -7.30
CA GLY A 133 6.89 40.31 -7.15
C GLY A 133 6.38 38.92 -7.55
N SER A 134 7.24 38.04 -8.07
CA SER A 134 6.87 36.66 -8.39
C SER A 134 6.78 35.83 -7.11
N TYR A 135 5.77 34.97 -7.04
CA TYR A 135 5.56 34.07 -5.90
C TYR A 135 4.95 32.75 -6.36
N ILE A 136 5.06 31.73 -5.52
CA ILE A 136 4.36 30.47 -5.68
C ILE A 136 3.57 30.20 -4.41
N ASP A 137 2.27 30.00 -4.54
CA ASP A 137 1.47 29.50 -3.43
C ASP A 137 1.71 28.01 -3.31
N LEU A 138 2.32 27.61 -2.21
CA LEU A 138 2.54 26.20 -1.95
C LEU A 138 1.23 25.57 -1.43
N PRO A 139 0.82 24.41 -1.96
CA PRO A 139 -0.24 23.64 -1.35
C PRO A 139 0.21 23.21 0.05
N THR A 140 -0.74 22.96 0.93
CA THR A 140 -0.44 22.40 2.24
C THR A 140 0.14 20.99 2.07
N LEU A 141 1.45 20.87 2.19
CA LEU A 141 2.17 19.62 2.02
C LEU A 141 2.36 18.91 3.38
N PRO A 142 2.24 17.57 3.45
CA PRO A 142 2.60 16.82 4.65
C PRO A 142 4.12 16.95 4.94
N CYS A 143 4.49 16.77 6.22
CA CYS A 143 5.88 16.80 6.66
C CYS A 143 6.72 15.80 5.84
N ASN A 144 7.87 16.25 5.31
CA ASN A 144 8.82 15.52 4.45
C ASN A 144 8.51 15.48 2.93
N SER A 145 7.71 16.42 2.43
CA SER A 145 7.51 16.56 0.98
C SER A 145 8.76 17.16 0.29
N LEU A 146 9.20 16.55 -0.81
CA LEU A 146 10.33 17.02 -1.62
C LEU A 146 9.81 18.01 -2.68
N LEU A 147 10.23 19.28 -2.57
CA LEU A 147 9.90 20.32 -3.53
C LEU A 147 10.98 20.39 -4.60
N PHE A 148 10.62 20.11 -5.85
CA PHE A 148 11.47 20.35 -7.00
C PHE A 148 11.09 21.69 -7.63
N LEU A 149 11.98 22.68 -7.53
CA LEU A 149 11.86 23.93 -8.28
C LEU A 149 12.62 23.75 -9.59
N GLN A 150 11.90 23.85 -10.71
CA GLN A 150 12.51 23.85 -12.03
C GLN A 150 12.26 25.21 -12.69
N GLU A 151 13.34 25.93 -12.95
CA GLU A 151 13.33 27.15 -13.74
C GLU A 151 13.33 26.76 -15.22
N GLN A 152 12.34 27.23 -15.98
CA GLN A 152 12.28 27.04 -17.43
C GLN A 152 12.88 28.28 -18.08
N TYR A 153 13.93 28.10 -18.88
CA TYR A 153 14.54 29.14 -19.72
C TYR A 153 13.81 29.27 -21.06
#